data_AF-A0A446CLG3-F1
#
_entry.id   AF-A0A446CLG3-F1
#
_cell.length_a   1.000
_cell.length_b   1.000
_cell.length_c   1.000
_cell.angle_alpha   90.00
_cell.angle_beta   90.00
_cell.angle_gamma   90.00
#
_symmetry.space_group_name_H-M   'P 1'
#
loop_
_entity.id
_entity.type
_entity.pdbx_description
1 polymer ?
#
loop_
_entity_poly.entity_id
_entity_poly.type
_entity_poly.pdbx_seq_one_letter_code
_entity_poly.pdbx_strand_id
1 'polypeptide(L)'
;MSILKSVKIVSADRKAVPSPTFSKRHRLLVRIDELLALAEASRDGKNFRPEHTRTYVDPATGNKEQRLVEKRLQKWWWVASNAKVYVELRYGSRPIELTPGKTAIELDSESQVIDTLALLKQAVLAGELDKQLAAAGMTWRAALRPKT
;
A
#
# COMPACT_ATOMS: atom_id res chain seq x y z
N MET A 1 12.62 -46.38 -28.04
CA MET A 1 11.26 -45.88 -27.71
C MET A 1 11.42 -44.55 -26.97
N SER A 2 10.86 -43.45 -27.50
CA SER A 2 11.05 -42.13 -26.88
C SER A 2 9.90 -41.84 -25.91
N ILE A 3 10.24 -41.70 -24.62
CA ILE A 3 9.33 -41.45 -23.49
C ILE A 3 8.54 -40.14 -23.68
N LEU A 4 9.08 -39.19 -24.42
CA LEU A 4 8.48 -37.87 -24.62
C LEU A 4 7.23 -37.87 -25.52
N LYS A 5 6.88 -39.01 -26.16
CA LYS A 5 5.66 -39.15 -26.98
C LYS A 5 4.38 -39.35 -26.16
N SER A 6 4.47 -39.66 -24.87
CA SER A 6 3.28 -39.88 -24.01
C SER A 6 2.74 -38.60 -23.36
N VAL A 7 3.44 -37.47 -23.48
CA VAL A 7 3.07 -36.22 -22.83
C VAL A 7 2.63 -35.21 -23.88
N LYS A 8 1.51 -34.53 -23.62
CA LYS A 8 1.00 -33.46 -24.48
C LYS A 8 1.87 -32.20 -24.31
N ILE A 9 2.70 -31.92 -25.31
CA ILE A 9 3.53 -30.72 -25.37
C ILE A 9 2.67 -29.58 -25.94
N VAL A 10 2.57 -28.48 -25.20
CA VAL A 10 1.76 -27.30 -25.57
C VAL A 10 2.62 -26.06 -25.37
N SER A 11 2.46 -25.03 -26.21
CA SER A 11 3.04 -23.71 -25.95
C SER A 11 2.32 -23.11 -24.74
N ALA A 12 2.99 -23.07 -23.60
CA ALA A 12 2.47 -22.44 -22.39
C ALA A 12 2.76 -20.94 -22.45
N ASP A 13 1.72 -20.11 -22.59
CA ASP A 13 1.83 -18.69 -22.29
C ASP A 13 1.90 -18.53 -20.77
N ARG A 14 3.09 -18.28 -20.25
CA ARG A 14 3.30 -18.03 -18.82
C ARG A 14 2.62 -16.69 -18.49
N LYS A 15 1.76 -16.65 -17.47
CA LYS A 15 1.12 -15.41 -16.98
C LYS A 15 2.15 -14.27 -16.98
N ALA A 16 1.85 -13.22 -17.74
CA ALA A 16 2.72 -12.07 -17.88
C ALA A 16 3.12 -11.54 -16.50
N VAL A 17 4.39 -11.18 -16.34
CA VAL A 17 4.89 -10.49 -15.15
C VAL A 17 3.97 -9.28 -14.91
N PRO A 18 3.41 -9.12 -13.70
CA PRO A 18 2.47 -8.04 -13.43
C PRO A 18 3.12 -6.70 -13.81
N SER A 19 2.40 -5.89 -14.59
CA SER A 19 2.93 -4.62 -15.04
C SER A 19 3.39 -3.79 -13.82
N PRO A 20 4.45 -2.98 -13.95
CA PRO A 20 4.91 -2.13 -12.85
C PRO A 20 3.79 -1.24 -12.28
N THR A 21 2.85 -0.82 -13.13
CA THR A 21 1.66 -0.05 -12.75
C THR A 21 0.72 -0.88 -11.87
N PHE A 22 0.40 -2.11 -12.28
CA PHE A 22 -0.43 -3.03 -11.48
C PHE A 22 0.18 -3.29 -10.10
N SER A 23 1.49 -3.55 -10.06
CA SER A 23 2.21 -3.78 -8.80
C SER A 23 2.23 -2.57 -7.86
N LYS A 24 2.20 -1.35 -8.39
CA LYS A 24 2.07 -0.12 -7.59
C LYS A 24 0.66 0.05 -7.06
N ARG A 25 -0.34 -0.12 -7.94
CA ARG A 25 -1.76 -0.04 -7.61
C ARG A 25 -2.13 -1.03 -6.51
N HIS A 26 -1.73 -2.29 -6.65
CA HIS A 26 -1.98 -3.33 -5.66
C HIS A 26 -1.39 -2.98 -4.28
N ARG A 27 -0.16 -2.45 -4.23
CA ARG A 27 0.45 -2.00 -2.97
C ARG A 27 -0.33 -0.88 -2.29
N LEU A 28 -0.84 0.07 -3.08
CA LEU A 28 -1.66 1.15 -2.54
C LEU A 28 -3.01 0.61 -2.02
N LEU A 29 -3.65 -0.30 -2.77
CA LEU A 29 -4.92 -0.92 -2.37
C LEU A 29 -4.81 -1.68 -1.04
N VAL A 30 -3.79 -2.54 -0.91
CA VAL A 30 -3.52 -3.26 0.34
C VAL A 30 -3.37 -2.27 1.51
N ARG A 31 -2.73 -1.13 1.26
CA ARG A 31 -2.55 -0.11 2.29
C ARG A 31 -3.84 0.61 2.66
N ILE A 32 -4.71 0.89 1.68
CA ILE A 32 -6.03 1.49 1.94
C ILE A 32 -6.91 0.51 2.72
N ASP A 33 -6.85 -0.78 2.44
CA ASP A 33 -7.59 -1.81 3.18
C ASP A 33 -7.15 -1.89 4.65
N GLU A 34 -5.84 -1.83 4.92
CA GLU A 34 -5.31 -1.74 6.30
C GLU A 34 -5.81 -0.49 7.03
N LEU A 35 -5.96 0.63 6.32
CA LEU A 35 -6.40 1.91 6.89
C LEU A 35 -7.91 1.92 7.15
N LEU A 36 -8.71 1.29 6.29
CA LEU A 36 -10.14 1.07 6.52
C LEU A 36 -10.36 0.25 7.78
N ALA A 37 -9.67 -0.90 7.91
CA ALA A 37 -9.75 -1.73 9.10
C ALA A 37 -9.30 -0.98 10.37
N LEU A 38 -8.28 -0.12 10.25
CA LEU A 38 -7.85 0.74 11.36
C LEU A 38 -8.91 1.79 11.73
N ALA A 39 -9.55 2.42 10.75
CA ALA A 39 -10.59 3.42 10.98
C ALA A 39 -11.85 2.79 11.61
N GLU A 40 -12.27 1.62 11.12
CA GLU A 40 -13.38 0.84 11.69
C GLU A 40 -13.08 0.43 13.15
N ALA A 41 -11.88 -0.09 13.42
CA ALA A 41 -11.50 -0.43 14.79
C ALA A 41 -11.43 0.80 15.69
N SER A 42 -10.91 1.93 15.18
CA SER A 42 -10.87 3.20 15.92
C SER A 42 -12.27 3.70 16.27
N ARG A 43 -13.25 3.52 15.37
CA ARG A 43 -14.66 3.83 15.61
C ARG A 43 -15.28 2.94 16.68
N ASP A 44 -14.93 1.65 16.69
CA ASP A 44 -15.37 0.67 17.71
C ASP A 44 -14.65 0.82 19.06
N GLY A 45 -13.65 1.72 19.17
CA GLY A 45 -12.79 1.84 20.35
C GLY A 45 -11.81 0.66 20.53
N LYS A 46 -11.58 -0.13 19.47
CA LYS A 46 -10.67 -1.29 19.46
C LYS A 46 -9.30 -0.90 18.90
N ASN A 47 -8.25 -1.55 19.40
CA ASN A 47 -6.90 -1.40 18.86
C ASN A 47 -6.69 -2.36 17.68
N PHE A 48 -6.52 -1.83 16.47
CA PHE A 48 -6.14 -2.62 15.31
C PHE A 48 -4.63 -2.53 15.04
N ARG A 49 -3.96 -3.68 15.11
CA ARG A 49 -2.54 -3.84 14.79
C ARG A 49 -2.38 -5.09 13.95
N PRO A 50 -2.25 -4.99 12.61
CA PRO A 50 -1.99 -6.17 11.80
C PRO A 50 -0.61 -6.72 12.13
N GLU A 51 -0.44 -8.01 12.02
CA GLU A 51 0.83 -8.68 12.29
C GLU A 51 1.58 -8.93 10.98
N HIS A 52 2.90 -8.92 11.02
CA HIS A 52 3.74 -9.31 9.90
C HIS A 52 4.93 -10.16 10.36
N THR A 53 5.28 -11.14 9.53
CA THR A 53 6.41 -12.02 9.78
C THR A 53 7.72 -11.27 9.58
N ARG A 54 8.55 -11.22 10.61
CA ARG A 54 9.91 -10.68 10.55
C ARG A 54 10.90 -11.80 10.82
N THR A 55 11.87 -11.97 9.91
CA THR A 55 12.99 -12.89 10.14
C THR A 55 14.01 -12.21 11.04
N TYR A 56 14.32 -12.84 12.15
CA TYR A 56 15.39 -12.47 13.07
C TYR A 56 16.59 -13.40 12.83
N VAL A 57 17.79 -12.88 13.00
CA VAL A 57 19.02 -13.68 12.98
C VAL A 57 19.56 -13.67 14.40
N ASP A 58 19.65 -14.85 15.00
CA ASP A 58 20.20 -14.96 16.35
C ASP A 58 21.70 -14.67 16.33
N PRO A 59 22.18 -13.67 17.09
CA PRO A 59 23.58 -13.27 17.07
C PRO A 59 24.54 -14.32 17.63
N ALA A 60 24.03 -15.29 18.41
CA ALA A 60 24.84 -16.35 19.01
C ALA A 60 24.95 -17.63 18.16
N THR A 61 23.91 -17.98 17.40
CA THR A 61 23.83 -19.26 16.67
C THR A 61 23.80 -19.07 15.15
N GLY A 62 23.58 -17.85 14.66
CA GLY A 62 23.47 -17.57 13.22
C GLY A 62 22.19 -18.12 12.58
N ASN A 63 21.31 -18.74 13.37
CA ASN A 63 20.06 -19.32 12.89
C ASN A 63 19.04 -18.23 12.60
N LYS A 64 18.23 -18.47 11.56
CA LYS A 64 17.15 -17.56 11.13
C LYS A 64 15.85 -18.04 11.75
N GLU A 65 15.29 -17.23 12.64
CA GLU A 65 13.97 -17.47 13.21
C GLU A 65 12.94 -16.55 12.56
N GLN A 66 11.76 -17.07 12.24
CA GLN A 66 10.64 -16.26 11.80
C GLN A 66 9.72 -16.01 12.99
N ARG A 67 9.58 -14.75 13.38
CA ARG A 67 8.65 -14.34 14.44
C ARG A 67 7.57 -13.45 13.87
N LEU A 68 6.38 -13.59 14.43
CA LEU A 68 5.21 -12.81 14.07
C LEU A 68 5.22 -11.54 14.93
N VAL A 69 5.29 -10.37 14.30
CA VAL A 69 5.49 -9.09 14.99
C VAL A 69 4.38 -8.11 14.60
N GLU A 70 3.90 -7.33 15.56
CA GLU A 70 2.92 -6.28 15.31
C GLU A 70 3.48 -5.22 14.35
N LYS A 71 2.74 -4.92 13.28
CA LYS A 71 3.03 -3.85 12.35
C LYS A 71 2.37 -2.56 12.85
N ARG A 72 3.19 -1.55 13.16
CA ARG A 72 2.68 -0.21 13.45
C ARG A 72 2.20 0.47 12.16
N LEU A 73 0.89 0.68 12.05
CA LEU A 73 0.31 1.43 10.95
C LEU A 73 0.35 2.94 11.26
N GLN A 74 0.97 3.72 10.37
CA GLN A 74 0.79 5.17 10.38
C GLN A 74 -0.61 5.50 9.83
N LYS A 75 -1.41 6.24 10.63
CA LYS A 75 -2.68 6.81 10.18
C LYS A 75 -2.42 7.84 9.08
N TRP A 76 -3.26 7.84 8.06
CA TRP A 76 -3.20 8.79 6.93
C TRP A 76 -4.22 9.91 7.06
N TRP A 77 -4.79 10.06 8.25
CA TRP A 77 -5.67 11.15 8.60
C TRP A 77 -5.30 11.71 9.95
N TRP A 78 -5.58 12.99 10.14
CA TRP A 78 -5.33 13.70 11.39
C TRP A 78 -6.32 14.86 11.54
N VAL A 79 -6.53 15.29 12.78
CA VAL A 79 -7.26 16.52 13.08
C VAL A 79 -6.29 17.69 12.90
N ALA A 80 -6.64 18.62 12.02
CA ALA A 80 -5.88 19.84 11.78
C ALA A 80 -6.25 20.94 12.80
N SER A 81 -5.49 22.04 12.80
CA SER A 81 -5.66 23.15 13.75
C SER A 81 -7.01 23.87 13.63
N ASN A 82 -7.69 23.72 12.49
CA ASN A 82 -9.03 24.22 12.23
C ASN A 82 -10.15 23.30 12.76
N ALA A 83 -9.81 22.30 13.58
CA ALA A 83 -10.71 21.26 14.07
C ALA A 83 -11.34 20.37 12.99
N LYS A 84 -10.88 20.48 11.74
CA LYS A 84 -11.29 19.60 10.64
C LYS A 84 -10.36 18.40 10.51
N VAL A 85 -10.82 17.35 9.85
CA VAL A 85 -10.03 16.13 9.63
C VAL A 85 -9.46 16.15 8.21
N TYR A 86 -8.16 16.00 8.07
CA TYR A 86 -7.51 15.90 6.76
C TYR A 86 -7.13 14.46 6.49
N VAL A 87 -7.36 14.00 5.25
CA VAL A 87 -6.95 12.68 4.76
C VAL A 87 -5.94 12.86 3.63
N GLU A 88 -4.78 12.24 3.76
CA GLU A 88 -3.70 12.32 2.77
C GLU A 88 -3.41 10.94 2.18
N LEU A 89 -3.48 10.82 0.86
CA LEU A 89 -3.12 9.57 0.19
C LEU A 89 -1.60 9.52 0.01
N ARG A 90 -0.96 8.43 0.44
CA ARG A 90 0.50 8.29 0.35
C ARG A 90 0.91 7.07 -0.47
N TYR A 91 2.04 7.17 -1.15
CA TYR A 91 2.72 6.01 -1.74
C TYR A 91 4.10 5.84 -1.09
N GLY A 92 4.24 4.77 -0.31
CA GLY A 92 5.41 4.59 0.55
C GLY A 92 5.51 5.70 1.58
N SER A 93 6.62 6.44 1.58
CA SER A 93 6.84 7.56 2.51
C SER A 93 6.35 8.90 1.99
N ARG A 94 5.81 9.01 0.78
CA ARG A 94 5.47 10.32 0.16
C ARG A 94 3.98 10.50 -0.08
N PRO A 95 3.44 11.71 0.10
CA PRO A 95 2.10 12.03 -0.38
C PRO A 95 1.98 11.93 -1.90
N ILE A 96 0.78 11.57 -2.33
CA ILE A 96 0.34 11.63 -3.71
C ILE A 96 -0.43 12.94 -3.87
N GLU A 97 -0.08 13.72 -4.89
CA GLU A 97 -0.87 14.88 -5.28
C GLU A 97 -2.14 14.40 -5.97
N LEU A 98 -3.31 14.75 -5.43
CA LEU A 98 -4.61 14.42 -6.03
C LEU A 98 -4.93 15.41 -7.16
N THR A 99 -4.63 16.67 -6.91
CA THR A 99 -4.61 17.77 -7.88
C THR A 99 -3.28 18.51 -7.75
N PRO A 100 -2.80 19.23 -8.79
CA PRO A 100 -1.53 19.94 -8.71
C PRO A 100 -1.42 20.79 -7.44
N GLY A 101 -0.42 20.50 -6.60
CA GLY A 101 -0.16 21.21 -5.35
C GLY A 101 -1.12 20.92 -4.18
N LYS A 102 -2.07 19.98 -4.30
CA LYS A 102 -2.94 19.56 -3.18
C LYS A 102 -2.83 18.06 -2.94
N THR A 103 -2.45 17.69 -1.72
CA THR A 103 -2.21 16.30 -1.29
C THR A 103 -3.24 15.76 -0.32
N ALA A 104 -4.03 16.63 0.30
CA ALA A 104 -5.00 16.27 1.34
C ALA A 104 -6.44 16.62 0.95
N ILE A 105 -7.37 15.79 1.42
CA ILE A 105 -8.81 15.99 1.37
C ILE A 105 -9.25 16.49 2.75
N GLU A 106 -9.98 17.61 2.78
CA GLU A 106 -10.58 18.15 3.99
C GLU A 106 -11.94 17.50 4.24
N LEU A 107 -12.16 17.06 5.47
CA LEU A 107 -13.39 16.46 5.98
C LEU A 107 -13.84 17.20 7.23
N ASP A 108 -15.15 17.23 7.48
CA ASP A 108 -15.71 17.92 8.63
C ASP A 108 -15.61 17.08 9.92
N SER A 109 -15.50 15.75 9.80
CA SER A 109 -15.44 14.84 10.94
C SER A 109 -14.77 13.50 10.63
N GLU A 110 -14.33 12.79 11.68
CA GLU A 110 -13.65 11.48 11.53
C GLU A 110 -14.59 10.37 11.01
N SER A 111 -15.91 10.53 11.15
CA SER A 111 -16.87 9.57 10.59
C SER A 111 -16.82 9.50 9.07
N GLN A 112 -16.49 10.61 8.40
CA GLN A 112 -16.37 10.69 6.94
C GLN A 112 -15.09 10.02 6.41
N VAL A 113 -14.13 9.68 7.28
CA VAL A 113 -12.84 9.10 6.87
C VAL A 113 -13.03 7.73 6.21
N ILE A 114 -13.90 6.89 6.77
CA ILE A 114 -14.17 5.54 6.24
C ILE A 114 -14.73 5.64 4.81
N ASP A 115 -15.75 6.48 4.63
CA ASP A 115 -16.38 6.69 3.33
C ASP A 115 -15.41 7.28 2.31
N THR A 116 -14.57 8.23 2.73
CA THR A 116 -13.54 8.84 1.87
C THR A 116 -12.48 7.84 1.47
N LEU A 117 -12.00 7.00 2.38
CA LEU A 117 -11.05 5.93 2.09
C LEU A 117 -11.64 4.87 1.15
N ALA A 118 -12.93 4.54 1.30
CA ALA A 118 -13.63 3.63 0.40
C ALA A 118 -13.76 4.21 -1.02
N LEU A 119 -14.07 5.51 -1.14
CA LEU A 119 -14.11 6.20 -2.42
C LEU A 119 -12.73 6.25 -3.09
N LEU A 120 -11.68 6.57 -2.31
CA LEU A 120 -10.30 6.51 -2.80
C LEU A 120 -9.91 5.11 -3.28
N LYS A 121 -10.33 4.05 -2.57
CA LYS A 121 -10.12 2.66 -3.01
C LYS A 121 -10.74 2.41 -4.38
N GLN A 122 -11.97 2.86 -4.61
CA GLN A 122 -12.66 2.72 -5.90
C GLN A 122 -11.93 3.47 -7.03
N ALA A 123 -11.52 4.72 -6.78
CA ALA A 123 -10.74 5.51 -7.75
C ALA A 123 -9.40 4.84 -8.10
N VAL A 124 -8.71 4.26 -7.11
CA VAL A 124 -7.48 3.48 -7.34
C VAL A 124 -7.76 2.21 -8.14
N LEU A 125 -8.85 1.49 -7.87
CA LEU A 125 -9.25 0.30 -8.63
C LEU A 125 -9.54 0.63 -10.09
N ALA A 126 -10.23 1.74 -10.34
CA ALA A 126 -10.50 2.27 -11.67
C ALA A 126 -9.24 2.76 -12.41
N GLY A 127 -8.12 2.94 -11.69
CA GLY A 127 -6.84 3.36 -12.28
C GLY A 127 -6.72 4.86 -12.52
N GLU A 128 -7.61 5.67 -11.95
CA GLU A 128 -7.63 7.14 -12.12
C GLU A 128 -6.36 7.81 -11.57
N LEU A 129 -5.73 7.18 -10.57
CA LEU A 129 -4.53 7.68 -9.88
C LEU A 129 -3.22 7.10 -10.44
N ASP A 130 -3.26 6.35 -11.54
CA ASP A 130 -2.09 5.69 -12.11
C ASP A 130 -1.01 6.68 -12.56
N LYS A 131 -1.41 7.85 -13.11
CA LYS A 131 -0.48 8.90 -13.56
C LYS A 131 0.27 9.49 -12.38
N GLN A 132 -0.45 9.79 -11.30
CA GLN A 132 0.08 10.34 -10.06
C GLN A 132 1.00 9.32 -9.37
N LEU A 133 0.64 8.03 -9.38
CA LEU A 133 1.48 6.93 -8.90
C LEU A 133 2.75 6.71 -9.74
N ALA A 134 2.66 6.94 -11.06
CA ALA A 134 3.83 6.90 -11.93
C ALA A 134 4.83 8.01 -11.55
N ALA A 135 4.35 9.24 -11.41
CA ALA A 135 5.14 10.40 -10.99
C ALA A 135 5.77 10.21 -9.60
N ALA A 136 4.97 9.83 -8.59
CA ALA A 136 5.46 9.56 -7.24
C ALA A 136 6.53 8.45 -7.20
N GLY A 137 6.38 7.42 -8.04
CA GLY A 137 7.36 6.34 -8.15
C GLY A 137 8.68 6.73 -8.82
N MET A 138 8.68 7.68 -9.75
CA MET A 138 9.93 8.18 -10.37
C MET A 138 10.73 9.03 -9.39
N THR A 139 10.07 9.94 -8.67
CA THR A 139 10.74 10.79 -7.69
C THR A 139 11.35 9.97 -6.55
N TRP A 140 10.71 8.87 -6.15
CA TRP A 140 11.25 7.94 -5.15
C TRP A 140 12.56 7.28 -5.61
N ARG A 141 12.57 6.74 -6.84
CA ARG A 141 13.77 6.10 -7.40
C ARG A 141 14.92 7.08 -7.60
N ALA A 142 14.63 8.31 -8.02
CA ALA A 142 15.63 9.36 -8.14
C ALA A 142 16.27 9.70 -6.78
N ALA A 143 15.47 9.71 -5.70
CA ALA A 143 15.96 9.99 -4.35
C ALA A 143 16.76 8.85 -3.71
N LEU A 144 16.60 7.61 -4.20
CA LEU A 144 17.40 6.46 -3.75
C LEU A 144 18.79 6.40 -4.41
N ARG A 145 19.05 7.21 -5.44
CA ARG A 145 20.40 7.29 -6.03
C ARG A 145 21.30 8.15 -5.12
N PRO A 146 22.52 7.69 -4.77
CA PRO A 146 23.46 8.53 -4.05
C PRO A 146 23.74 9.79 -4.88
N LYS A 147 23.76 10.95 -4.23
CA LYS A 147 24.21 12.18 -4.87
C LYS A 147 25.70 12.00 -5.21
N THR A 148 26.01 11.85 -6.49
CA THR A 148 27.36 11.91 -7.04
C THR A 148 27.94 13.31 -6.88
#